data_AF-A0A2D4EMV0-F1
#
_entry.id   AF-A0A2D4EMV0-F1
#
_cell.length_a   1.000
_cell.length_b   1.000
_cell.length_c   1.000
_cell.angle_alpha   90.00
_cell.angle_beta   90.00
_cell.angle_gamma   90.00
#
_symmetry.space_group_name_H-M   'P 1'
#
loop_
_entity.id
_entity.type
_entity.pdbx_description
1 polymer ?
#
loop_
_entity_poly.entity_id
_entity_poly.type
_entity_poly.pdbx_seq_one_letter_code
_entity_poly.pdbx_strand_id
1 'polypeptide(L)'
;MLNLAGQLIMVQRDRSGPQIREKESSPNQRKLLPFCAPVVLAQSVENVWTTCRSNKQKRHLLEALWLSCGGSGMKVWLPLFPRDHRKPHSFLSRRIMLPFHINIYPLAVLFEDALVLGAVNDTVLYDCLYTHSSAVEHLEVLFPFCIVERTSQIYLHHILRQLLVRNLGEQALLLAHSCAALPYFPHVLELMLHEVLEEEATSRDPIPDPLLPTVAKFITEFPLFLQTVVHCARKTEYALWNYLFAAVGNPKDLFEECLMAQDLDTAASYLIILQNMEVPAVSRQHATLLFNTALEKGKWDLCRHMIRFLKAIGSGESETPPTTPTTQV
;
A
#
# COMPACT_ATOMS: atom_id res chain seq x y z
N MET A 1 -9.24 17.30 23.17
CA MET A 1 -7.99 16.54 23.36
C MET A 1 -6.92 17.54 23.74
N LEU A 2 -5.99 17.13 24.59
CA LEU A 2 -4.91 17.97 25.10
C LEU A 2 -3.60 17.23 24.86
N ASN A 3 -2.63 17.85 24.21
CA ASN A 3 -1.27 17.31 24.14
C ASN A 3 -0.47 17.89 25.31
N LEU A 4 -0.10 17.06 26.29
CA LEU A 4 0.74 17.45 27.42
C LEU A 4 2.07 16.72 27.31
N ALA A 5 3.14 17.45 26.96
CA ALA A 5 4.50 16.91 26.83
C ALA A 5 4.59 15.66 25.92
N GLY A 6 3.86 15.66 24.81
CA GLY A 6 3.80 14.52 23.87
C GLY A 6 2.79 13.44 24.25
N GLN A 7 2.13 13.54 25.41
CA GLN A 7 1.00 12.67 25.75
C GLN A 7 -0.30 13.28 25.26
N LEU A 8 -0.93 12.64 24.28
CA LEU A 8 -2.24 13.05 23.82
C LEU A 8 -3.31 12.46 24.73
N ILE A 9 -3.93 13.34 25.52
CA ILE A 9 -4.99 13.01 26.46
C ILE A 9 -6.35 13.37 25.85
N MET A 10 -7.26 12.42 25.89
CA MET A 10 -8.65 12.63 25.56
C MET A 10 -9.49 12.71 26.83
N VAL A 11 -10.24 13.79 26.93
CA VAL A 11 -11.21 14.01 27.98
C VAL A 11 -12.59 13.94 27.35
N GLN A 12 -13.32 12.87 27.63
CA GLN A 12 -14.68 12.68 27.12
C GLN A 12 -15.66 13.37 28.07
N ARG A 13 -16.67 14.05 27.52
CA ARG A 13 -17.79 14.54 28.34
C ARG A 13 -18.65 13.37 28.76
N ASP A 14 -18.93 13.28 30.05
CA ASP A 14 -19.89 12.32 30.55
C ASP A 14 -21.30 12.79 30.15
N ARG A 15 -21.95 12.03 29.26
CA ARG A 15 -23.34 12.28 28.83
C ARG A 15 -24.35 11.42 29.58
N SER A 16 -23.92 10.63 30.56
CA SER A 16 -24.78 9.71 31.32
C SER A 16 -25.30 10.30 32.65
N GLY A 17 -24.81 11.48 33.03
CA GLY A 17 -25.23 12.16 34.27
C GLY A 17 -26.66 12.75 34.23
N PRO A 18 -27.36 12.81 35.37
CA PRO A 18 -28.73 13.31 35.49
C PRO A 18 -28.92 14.80 35.11
N GLN A 19 -27.84 15.57 34.96
CA GLN A 19 -27.86 17.01 34.64
C GLN A 19 -28.34 17.35 33.21
N ILE A 20 -28.53 16.36 32.33
CA ILE A 20 -29.15 16.57 31.00
C ILE A 20 -30.68 16.61 31.10
N ARG A 21 -31.28 16.07 32.18
CA ARG A 21 -32.73 16.08 32.39
C ARG A 21 -33.27 17.33 33.06
N GLU A 22 -32.42 18.16 33.68
CA GLU A 22 -32.84 19.43 34.27
C GLU A 22 -32.88 20.52 33.21
N LYS A 23 -33.99 20.53 32.47
CA LYS A 23 -34.48 21.73 31.80
C LYS A 23 -34.83 22.74 32.90
N GLU A 24 -34.21 23.91 32.82
CA GLU A 24 -34.49 25.13 33.61
C GLU A 24 -33.92 25.20 35.03
N SER A 25 -32.75 25.85 35.17
CA SER A 25 -32.44 26.68 36.35
C SER A 25 -31.24 27.61 36.13
N SER A 26 -31.51 28.92 36.27
CA SER A 26 -30.68 30.12 36.49
C SER A 26 -29.40 30.38 35.64
N PRO A 27 -29.20 31.61 35.11
CA PRO A 27 -28.11 31.93 34.16
C PRO A 27 -26.73 32.20 34.80
N ASN A 28 -26.56 32.14 36.12
CA ASN A 28 -25.39 32.72 36.81
C ASN A 28 -24.45 31.73 37.54
N GLN A 29 -24.56 30.42 37.33
CA GLN A 29 -23.54 29.48 37.80
C GLN A 29 -22.82 28.84 36.61
N ARG A 30 -21.49 28.98 36.55
CA ARG A 30 -20.62 28.25 35.62
C ARG A 30 -20.80 26.75 35.88
N LYS A 31 -21.72 26.10 35.16
CA LYS A 31 -21.97 24.66 35.25
C LYS A 31 -20.67 23.92 34.91
N LEU A 32 -20.06 23.28 35.90
CA LEU A 32 -18.94 22.38 35.71
C LEU A 32 -19.45 21.18 34.91
N LEU A 33 -19.05 21.09 33.65
CA LEU A 33 -19.44 19.99 32.78
C LEU A 33 -18.78 18.71 33.30
N PRO A 34 -19.54 17.63 33.56
CA PRO A 34 -18.96 16.38 34.02
C PRO A 34 -18.10 15.77 32.91
N PHE A 35 -16.86 15.44 33.24
CA PHE A 35 -15.91 14.78 32.35
C PHE A 35 -15.60 13.39 32.89
N CYS A 36 -15.50 12.41 32.00
CA CYS A 36 -14.96 11.10 32.33
C CYS A 36 -13.47 11.21 32.67
N ALA A 37 -12.92 10.18 33.31
CA ALA A 37 -11.49 10.09 33.57
C ALA A 37 -10.70 10.28 32.25
N PRO A 38 -9.64 11.12 32.26
CA PRO A 38 -8.81 11.35 31.08
C PRO A 38 -8.17 10.04 30.61
N VAL A 39 -8.25 9.77 29.30
CA VAL A 39 -7.64 8.59 28.66
C VAL A 39 -6.46 9.03 27.79
N VAL A 40 -5.29 8.44 28.01
CA VAL A 40 -4.11 8.66 27.15
C VAL A 40 -4.30 7.87 25.85
N LEU A 41 -4.33 8.58 24.72
CA LEU A 41 -4.50 8.00 23.38
C LEU A 41 -3.18 7.56 22.75
N ALA A 42 -2.15 8.40 22.86
CA ALA A 42 -0.84 8.16 22.29
C ALA A 42 0.22 8.93 23.07
N GLN A 43 1.45 8.42 23.03
CA GLN A 43 2.64 9.03 23.62
C GLN A 43 3.58 9.51 22.51
N SER A 44 4.46 10.45 22.85
CA SER A 44 5.44 11.07 21.94
C SER A 44 4.80 11.73 20.70
N VAL A 45 3.60 12.28 20.86
CA VAL A 45 2.87 12.95 19.78
C VAL A 45 3.48 14.33 19.50
N GLU A 46 4.08 14.46 18.33
CA GLU A 46 4.64 15.71 17.83
C GLU A 46 3.56 16.55 17.14
N ASN A 47 2.84 15.94 16.20
CA ASN A 47 1.84 16.62 15.38
C ASN A 47 0.49 15.89 15.42
N VAL A 48 -0.59 16.67 15.39
CA VAL A 48 -1.98 16.17 15.37
C VAL A 48 -2.72 16.83 14.21
N TRP A 49 -3.25 16.03 13.29
CA TRP A 49 -4.08 16.53 12.20
C TRP A 49 -5.53 16.05 12.34
N THR A 50 -6.44 17.00 12.18
CA THR A 50 -7.88 16.77 12.09
C THR A 50 -8.44 17.67 11.01
N THR A 51 -9.54 17.27 10.41
CA THR A 51 -10.30 18.12 9.51
C THR A 51 -11.69 18.39 10.10
N CYS A 52 -12.18 19.60 9.88
CA CYS A 52 -13.55 19.99 10.19
C CYS A 52 -14.49 19.79 8.97
N ARG A 53 -13.94 19.36 7.82
CA ARG A 53 -14.69 19.18 6.58
C ARG A 53 -15.45 17.85 6.62
N SER A 54 -16.72 17.91 6.22
CA SER A 54 -17.56 16.72 6.08
C SER A 54 -17.76 16.40 4.61
N ASN A 55 -17.25 15.25 4.16
CA ASN A 55 -17.58 14.67 2.86
C ASN A 55 -18.27 13.33 3.11
N LYS A 56 -19.42 13.12 2.49
CA LYS A 56 -20.19 11.88 2.66
C LYS A 56 -19.54 10.66 2.01
N GLN A 57 -18.70 10.86 0.99
CA GLN A 57 -18.04 9.75 0.28
C GLN A 57 -16.85 9.20 1.09
N LYS A 58 -15.99 10.07 1.62
CA LYS A 58 -14.74 9.70 2.33
C LYS A 58 -14.83 9.92 3.84
N ARG A 59 -15.95 9.55 4.47
CA ARG A 59 -16.19 9.76 5.92
C ARG A 59 -15.13 9.13 6.80
N HIS A 60 -14.68 7.92 6.43
CA HIS A 60 -13.65 7.18 7.17
C HIS A 60 -12.35 7.98 7.32
N LEU A 61 -11.87 8.63 6.25
CA LEU A 61 -10.62 9.38 6.28
C LEU A 61 -10.78 10.76 6.92
N LEU A 62 -11.89 11.46 6.68
CA LEU A 62 -12.10 12.82 7.19
C LEU A 62 -12.42 12.85 8.69
N GLU A 63 -13.16 11.86 9.21
CA GLU A 63 -13.47 11.81 10.64
C GLU A 63 -12.34 11.16 11.48
N ALA A 64 -11.28 10.71 10.82
CA ALA A 64 -10.09 10.15 11.45
C ALA A 64 -9.19 11.24 12.06
N LEU A 65 -8.54 10.86 13.16
CA LEU A 65 -7.52 11.66 13.81
C LEU A 65 -6.15 11.08 13.44
N TRP A 66 -5.26 11.93 12.96
CA TRP A 66 -3.92 11.55 12.52
C TRP A 66 -2.90 12.07 13.50
N LEU A 67 -1.99 11.20 13.92
CA LEU A 67 -1.01 11.48 14.94
C LEU A 67 0.38 11.14 14.40
N SER A 68 1.30 12.09 14.38
CA SER A 68 2.72 11.80 14.21
C SER A 68 3.35 11.58 15.57
N CYS A 69 3.86 10.39 15.82
CA CYS A 69 4.47 10.00 17.08
C CYS A 69 6.00 9.88 16.99
N GLY A 70 6.65 10.75 16.21
CA GLY A 70 8.10 10.77 16.02
C GLY A 70 8.65 9.38 15.68
N GLY A 71 9.57 8.86 16.51
CA GLY A 71 10.17 7.54 16.34
C GLY A 71 9.22 6.34 16.43
N SER A 72 7.99 6.51 16.94
CA SER A 72 6.96 5.45 16.90
C SER A 72 6.17 5.42 15.59
N GLY A 73 6.51 6.25 14.61
CA GLY A 73 5.81 6.36 13.33
C GLY A 73 4.49 7.13 13.44
N MET A 74 3.64 6.95 12.43
CA MET A 74 2.33 7.58 12.36
C MET A 74 1.27 6.66 12.96
N LYS A 75 0.28 7.24 13.62
CA LYS A 75 -0.89 6.51 14.14
C LYS A 75 -2.16 7.17 13.66
N VAL A 76 -3.11 6.36 13.23
CA VAL A 76 -4.41 6.82 12.78
C VAL A 76 -5.48 6.25 13.67
N TRP A 77 -6.26 7.16 14.25
CA TRP A 77 -7.42 6.79 15.03
C TRP A 77 -8.66 6.88 14.15
N LEU A 78 -8.96 5.76 13.49
CA LEU A 78 -9.96 5.62 12.44
C LEU A 78 -11.34 5.30 13.04
N PRO A 79 -12.42 5.98 12.61
CA PRO A 79 -13.78 5.58 12.95
C PRO A 79 -14.20 4.35 12.15
N LEU A 80 -14.69 3.34 12.88
CA LEU A 80 -15.41 2.20 12.38
C LEU A 80 -16.89 2.55 12.34
N PHE A 81 -17.50 2.46 11.16
CA PHE A 81 -18.94 2.65 11.01
C PHE A 81 -19.60 1.28 10.88
N PRO A 82 -20.10 0.69 12.00
CA PRO A 82 -20.84 -0.55 11.93
C PRO A 82 -22.14 -0.31 11.14
N ARG A 83 -22.48 -1.22 10.22
CA ARG A 83 -23.78 -1.19 9.52
C ARG A 83 -24.95 -1.37 10.51
N ASP A 84 -24.72 -2.08 11.60
CA ASP A 84 -25.77 -2.47 12.55
C ASP A 84 -25.99 -1.41 13.64
N HIS A 85 -27.14 -0.73 13.58
CA HIS A 85 -27.53 0.35 14.51
C HIS A 85 -28.02 -0.16 15.87
N ARG A 86 -27.90 -1.47 16.14
CA ARG A 86 -28.68 -2.13 17.19
C ARG A 86 -28.16 -1.92 18.62
N LYS A 87 -26.94 -1.40 18.83
CA LYS A 87 -26.46 -1.02 20.18
C LYS A 87 -25.58 0.25 20.16
N PRO A 88 -25.83 1.26 21.02
CA PRO A 88 -24.93 2.38 21.21
C PRO A 88 -23.73 1.91 22.04
N HIS A 89 -22.73 1.31 21.38
CA HIS A 89 -21.45 1.04 22.02
C HIS A 89 -20.71 2.36 22.30
N SER A 90 -19.91 2.38 23.38
CA SER A 90 -19.07 3.52 23.78
C SER A 90 -18.31 4.11 22.58
N PHE A 91 -18.12 5.43 22.55
CA PHE A 91 -17.44 6.13 21.45
C PHE A 91 -16.05 5.55 21.14
N LEU A 92 -15.36 5.01 22.16
CA LEU A 92 -14.06 4.34 22.03
C LEU A 92 -14.13 3.01 21.28
N SER A 93 -15.18 2.21 21.48
CA SER A 93 -15.32 0.92 20.78
C SER A 93 -15.70 1.07 19.30
N ARG A 94 -15.95 2.30 18.85
CA ARG A 94 -16.22 2.64 17.45
C ARG A 94 -14.98 3.19 16.73
N ARG A 95 -13.83 3.30 17.39
CA ARG A 95 -12.61 3.82 16.77
C ARG A 95 -11.44 2.89 17.03
N ILE A 96 -10.62 2.68 16.02
CA ILE A 96 -9.46 1.80 16.09
C ILE A 96 -8.18 2.59 15.86
N MET A 97 -7.15 2.31 16.66
CA MET A 97 -5.83 2.91 16.49
C MET A 97 -4.98 2.00 15.60
N LEU A 98 -4.57 2.51 14.44
CA LEU A 98 -3.76 1.82 13.44
C LEU A 98 -2.38 2.49 13.37
N PRO A 99 -1.32 1.84 13.88
CA PRO A 99 0.05 2.32 13.70
C PRO A 99 0.60 1.90 12.33
N PHE A 100 1.39 2.77 11.71
CA PHE A 100 2.20 2.44 10.55
C PHE A 100 3.42 3.37 10.45
N HIS A 101 4.43 2.93 9.72
CA HIS A 101 5.66 3.69 9.54
C HIS A 101 5.63 4.44 8.20
N ILE A 102 6.24 5.62 8.19
CA ILE A 102 6.40 6.47 7.00
C ILE A 102 7.87 6.83 6.95
N ASN A 103 8.46 6.83 5.75
CA ASN A 103 9.88 7.13 5.57
C ASN A 103 10.15 8.64 5.41
N ILE A 104 9.15 9.48 5.63
CA ILE A 104 9.21 10.94 5.48
C ILE A 104 8.79 11.59 6.78
N TYR A 105 9.40 12.74 7.12
CA TYR A 105 8.89 13.58 8.18
C TYR A 105 7.56 14.25 7.76
N PRO A 106 6.41 13.91 8.38
CA PRO A 106 5.10 14.37 7.93
C PRO A 106 4.88 15.85 8.27
N LEU A 107 4.63 16.67 7.24
CA LEU A 107 4.31 18.09 7.37
C LEU A 107 2.80 18.33 7.29
N ALA A 108 2.12 17.66 6.35
CA ALA A 108 0.68 17.80 6.15
C ALA A 108 0.05 16.49 5.67
N VAL A 109 -1.22 16.29 6.01
CA VAL A 109 -2.02 15.12 5.58
C VAL A 109 -3.14 15.60 4.67
N LEU A 110 -3.16 15.07 3.44
CA LEU A 110 -4.24 15.27 2.49
C LEU A 110 -5.27 14.15 2.66
N PHE A 111 -6.28 14.42 3.49
CA PHE A 111 -7.31 13.45 3.84
C PHE A 111 -8.16 12.98 2.65
N GLU A 112 -8.41 13.87 1.69
CA GLU A 112 -9.23 13.54 0.51
C GLU A 112 -8.43 12.69 -0.49
N ASP A 113 -7.14 12.98 -0.65
CA ASP A 113 -6.26 12.29 -1.60
C ASP A 113 -5.44 11.17 -0.94
N ALA A 114 -5.72 10.79 0.30
CA ALA A 114 -5.01 9.72 0.99
C ALA A 114 -3.45 9.79 0.90
N LEU A 115 -2.91 11.01 0.95
CA LEU A 115 -1.48 11.32 0.81
C LEU A 115 -0.94 12.01 2.06
N VAL A 116 0.29 11.70 2.43
CA VAL A 116 1.09 12.49 3.39
C VAL A 116 2.13 13.28 2.62
N LEU A 117 2.15 14.60 2.84
CA LEU A 117 3.21 15.47 2.37
C LEU A 117 4.25 15.59 3.48
N GLY A 118 5.50 15.38 3.13
CA GLY A 118 6.58 15.47 4.09
C GLY A 118 7.87 16.02 3.50
N ALA A 119 8.88 16.08 4.35
CA ALA A 119 10.25 16.38 3.97
C ALA A 119 11.16 15.18 4.24
N VAL A 120 11.97 14.84 3.24
CA VAL A 120 13.11 13.92 3.40
C VAL A 120 14.35 14.78 3.50
N ASN A 121 15.27 14.40 4.40
CA ASN A 121 16.58 15.03 4.50
C ASN A 121 17.63 13.99 4.14
N ASP A 122 18.24 14.15 2.96
CA ASP A 122 19.39 13.36 2.58
C ASP A 122 20.64 14.08 3.09
N THR A 123 21.21 13.52 4.16
CA THR A 123 22.48 14.01 4.72
C THR A 123 23.62 13.22 4.10
N VAL A 124 24.39 13.87 3.24
CA VAL A 124 25.66 13.28 2.78
C VAL A 124 26.72 13.61 3.82
N LEU A 125 27.13 12.60 4.59
CA LEU A 125 28.34 12.69 5.39
C LEU A 125 29.54 12.66 4.44
N TYR A 126 30.43 13.65 4.55
CA TYR A 126 31.74 13.62 3.88
C TYR A 126 32.66 12.61 4.57
N ASP A 127 32.31 11.32 4.54
CA ASP A 127 33.26 10.28 4.91
C ASP A 127 34.14 9.98 3.68
N CYS A 128 35.44 10.18 3.85
CA CYS A 128 36.55 9.77 2.97
C CYS A 128 37.08 10.79 1.92
N LEU A 129 37.76 11.85 2.39
CA LEU A 129 38.95 12.40 1.70
C LEU A 129 40.10 12.76 2.67
N TYR A 130 40.29 11.98 3.75
CA TYR A 130 41.47 12.12 4.60
C TYR A 130 42.05 10.76 5.02
N THR A 131 42.46 9.96 4.05
CA THR A 131 43.76 9.29 4.19
C THR A 131 44.81 10.21 3.57
N HIS A 132 45.51 10.92 4.46
CA HIS A 132 46.69 11.76 4.26
C HIS A 132 46.51 13.29 4.26
N SER A 133 47.16 13.86 5.30
CA SER A 133 47.88 15.15 5.34
C SER A 133 47.08 16.43 5.18
N SER A 134 46.89 17.16 6.28
CA SER A 134 47.48 18.48 6.56
C SER A 134 46.77 19.12 7.75
N ALA A 135 47.53 19.69 8.69
CA ALA A 135 47.05 20.34 9.91
C ALA A 135 46.46 21.75 9.65
N VAL A 136 45.46 21.85 8.75
CA VAL A 136 44.69 23.07 8.53
C VAL A 136 43.22 22.69 8.52
N GLU A 137 42.57 22.92 9.65
CA GLU A 137 41.14 22.69 9.88
C GLU A 137 40.31 23.66 9.04
N HIS A 138 39.96 23.28 7.81
CA HIS A 138 38.99 24.01 7.00
C HIS A 138 37.59 23.72 7.55
N LEU A 139 36.98 24.75 8.16
CA LEU A 139 35.63 24.72 8.76
C LEU A 139 34.51 24.28 7.80
N GLU A 140 34.79 24.26 6.49
CA GLU A 140 33.89 23.83 5.42
C GLU A 140 33.70 22.30 5.37
N VAL A 141 34.54 21.53 6.06
CA VAL A 141 34.43 20.06 6.20
C VAL A 141 33.48 19.66 7.35
N LEU A 142 33.06 20.60 8.21
CA LEU A 142 32.28 20.29 9.41
C LEU A 142 30.75 20.26 9.21
N PHE A 143 30.23 20.83 8.12
CA PHE A 143 28.78 20.91 7.93
C PHE A 143 28.31 19.83 6.95
N PRO A 144 27.53 18.83 7.42
CA PRO A 144 26.93 17.86 6.51
C PRO A 144 26.07 18.61 5.50
N PHE A 145 26.23 18.27 4.22
CA PHE A 145 25.38 18.82 3.18
C PHE A 145 24.00 18.15 3.32
N CYS A 146 23.03 18.94 3.76
CA CYS A 146 21.65 18.52 3.98
C CYS A 146 20.78 19.06 2.83
N ILE A 147 20.33 18.18 1.94
CA ILE A 147 19.27 18.54 0.99
C ILE A 147 17.94 18.13 1.60
N VAL A 148 17.09 19.13 1.84
CA VAL A 148 15.72 18.91 2.28
C VAL A 148 14.81 18.92 1.05
N GLU A 149 14.30 17.76 0.67
CA GLU A 149 13.37 17.60 -0.44
C GLU A 149 11.93 17.41 0.07
N ARG A 150 10.98 18.04 -0.61
CA ARG A 150 9.55 17.85 -0.32
C ARG A 150 9.04 16.68 -1.15
N THR A 151 8.56 15.65 -0.47
CA THR A 151 8.05 14.43 -1.12
C THR A 151 6.66 14.09 -0.60
N SER A 152 5.94 13.29 -1.38
CA SER A 152 4.60 12.79 -1.02
C SER A 152 4.62 11.27 -0.96
N GLN A 153 4.05 10.69 0.10
CA GLN A 153 3.82 9.25 0.21
C GLN A 153 2.33 8.93 0.31
N ILE A 154 1.94 7.86 -0.39
CA ILE A 154 0.62 7.26 -0.25
C ILE A 154 0.63 6.42 1.01
N TYR A 155 -0.36 6.57 1.89
CA TYR A 155 -0.45 5.76 3.12
C TYR A 155 -1.59 4.74 3.07
N LEU A 156 -2.45 4.80 2.04
CA LEU A 156 -3.70 4.05 2.01
C LEU A 156 -3.48 2.53 2.10
N HIS A 157 -2.42 2.02 1.47
CA HIS A 157 -2.07 0.61 1.50
C HIS A 157 -1.73 0.14 2.92
N HIS A 158 -1.00 0.93 3.71
CA HIS A 158 -0.71 0.60 5.11
C HIS A 158 -1.99 0.50 5.96
N ILE A 159 -2.97 1.38 5.74
CA ILE A 159 -4.24 1.35 6.49
C ILE A 159 -5.06 0.12 6.11
N LEU A 160 -5.20 -0.17 4.81
CA LEU A 160 -5.91 -1.34 4.33
C LEU A 160 -5.28 -2.62 4.87
N ARG A 161 -3.95 -2.71 4.82
CA ARG A 161 -3.18 -3.82 5.40
C ARG A 161 -3.47 -3.98 6.90
N GLN A 162 -3.36 -2.91 7.68
CA GLN A 162 -3.63 -2.95 9.13
C GLN A 162 -5.08 -3.35 9.46
N LEU A 163 -6.05 -2.99 8.62
CA LEU A 163 -7.44 -3.43 8.77
C LEU A 163 -7.60 -4.93 8.45
N LEU A 164 -6.93 -5.42 7.41
CA LEU A 164 -6.96 -6.84 7.03
C LEU A 164 -6.30 -7.73 8.09
N VAL A 165 -5.15 -7.32 8.65
CA VAL A 165 -4.47 -8.03 9.76
C VAL A 165 -5.37 -8.18 10.99
N ARG A 166 -6.29 -7.24 11.21
CA ARG A 166 -7.22 -7.26 12.35
C ARG A 166 -8.56 -7.93 12.03
N ASN A 167 -8.66 -8.64 10.91
CA ASN A 167 -9.88 -9.29 10.43
C ASN A 167 -11.06 -8.32 10.21
N LEU A 168 -10.78 -7.06 9.86
CA LEU A 168 -11.79 -6.03 9.56
C LEU A 168 -11.96 -5.83 8.04
N GLY A 169 -12.07 -6.93 7.29
CA GLY A 169 -12.15 -6.92 5.82
C GLY A 169 -13.28 -6.07 5.26
N GLU A 170 -14.47 -6.11 5.85
CA GLU A 170 -15.61 -5.29 5.40
C GLU A 170 -15.34 -3.78 5.49
N GLN A 171 -14.68 -3.34 6.58
CA GLN A 171 -14.36 -1.92 6.77
C GLN A 171 -13.24 -1.49 5.83
N ALA A 172 -12.26 -2.38 5.56
CA ALA A 172 -11.25 -2.16 4.53
C ALA A 172 -11.89 -2.01 3.14
N LEU A 173 -12.89 -2.83 2.82
CA LEU A 173 -13.61 -2.79 1.53
C LEU A 173 -14.40 -1.49 1.36
N LEU A 174 -15.12 -1.07 2.40
CA LEU A 174 -15.83 0.22 2.40
C LEU A 174 -14.86 1.40 2.22
N LEU A 175 -13.73 1.39 2.91
CA LEU A 175 -12.69 2.41 2.76
C LEU A 175 -12.11 2.40 1.34
N ALA A 176 -11.77 1.22 0.81
CA ALA A 176 -11.20 1.08 -0.52
C ALA A 176 -12.17 1.53 -1.62
N HIS A 177 -13.45 1.17 -1.55
CA HIS A 177 -14.46 1.68 -2.49
C HIS A 177 -14.60 3.20 -2.43
N SER A 178 -14.51 3.82 -1.25
CA SER A 178 -14.53 5.29 -1.13
C SER A 178 -13.32 5.97 -1.78
N CYS A 179 -12.22 5.24 -1.91
CA CYS A 179 -10.96 5.67 -2.50
C CYS A 179 -10.78 5.17 -3.95
N ALA A 180 -11.67 4.32 -4.48
CA ALA A 180 -11.55 3.74 -5.81
C ALA A 180 -11.62 4.78 -6.95
N ALA A 181 -12.19 5.96 -6.68
CA ALA A 181 -12.20 7.07 -7.62
C ALA A 181 -10.84 7.77 -7.80
N LEU A 182 -9.83 7.43 -6.98
CA LEU A 182 -8.50 8.04 -7.06
C LEU A 182 -7.70 7.45 -8.24
N PRO A 183 -6.97 8.28 -9.01
CA PRO A 183 -6.28 7.82 -10.22
C PRO A 183 -5.14 6.82 -9.93
N TYR A 184 -4.50 6.91 -8.77
CA TYR A 184 -3.43 6.01 -8.32
C TYR A 184 -3.95 4.83 -7.47
N PHE A 185 -5.26 4.63 -7.35
CA PHE A 185 -5.82 3.52 -6.58
C PHE A 185 -5.28 2.13 -7.00
N PRO A 186 -5.12 1.82 -8.30
CA PRO A 186 -4.54 0.53 -8.72
C PRO A 186 -3.10 0.35 -8.21
N HIS A 187 -2.34 1.43 -8.18
CA HIS A 187 -0.98 1.44 -7.65
C HIS A 187 -0.96 1.25 -6.12
N VAL A 188 -1.98 1.71 -5.39
CA VAL A 188 -2.11 1.41 -3.95
C VAL A 188 -2.27 -0.08 -3.70
N LEU A 189 -3.12 -0.76 -4.50
CA LEU A 189 -3.30 -2.21 -4.38
C LEU A 189 -2.02 -2.96 -4.78
N GLU A 190 -1.30 -2.46 -5.78
CA GLU A 190 0.00 -3.01 -6.20
C GLU A 190 1.04 -2.92 -5.09
N LEU A 191 1.19 -1.74 -4.46
CA LEU A 191 2.08 -1.53 -3.32
C LEU A 191 1.71 -2.45 -2.15
N MET A 192 0.42 -2.55 -1.83
CA MET A 192 -0.05 -3.43 -0.75
C MET A 192 0.29 -4.90 -1.01
N LEU A 193 0.08 -5.38 -2.25
CA LEU A 193 0.39 -6.75 -2.63
C LEU A 193 1.89 -7.01 -2.58
N HIS A 194 2.70 -6.08 -3.10
CA HIS A 194 4.14 -6.18 -3.12
C HIS A 194 4.74 -6.18 -1.71
N GLU A 195 4.37 -5.23 -0.84
CA GLU A 195 4.88 -5.16 0.54
C GLU A 195 4.56 -6.43 1.33
N VAL A 196 3.32 -6.93 1.25
CA VAL A 196 2.92 -8.16 1.95
C VAL A 196 3.68 -9.37 1.41
N LEU A 197 3.89 -9.44 0.09
CA LEU A 197 4.68 -10.51 -0.51
C LEU A 197 6.13 -10.50 -0.02
N GLU A 198 6.80 -9.34 -0.05
CA GLU A 198 8.19 -9.18 0.40
C GLU A 198 8.35 -9.51 1.89
N GLU A 199 7.45 -9.02 2.74
CA GLU A 199 7.48 -9.30 4.18
C GLU A 199 7.25 -10.79 4.50
N GLU A 200 6.30 -11.45 3.84
CA GLU A 200 6.04 -12.88 4.04
C GLU A 200 7.18 -13.75 3.50
N ALA A 201 7.76 -13.39 2.36
CA ALA A 201 8.85 -14.14 1.76
C ALA A 201 10.20 -13.99 2.49
N THR A 202 10.44 -12.83 3.11
CA THR A 202 11.65 -12.60 3.92
C THR A 202 11.53 -13.13 5.35
N SER A 203 10.33 -13.55 5.76
CA SER A 203 10.10 -14.16 7.07
C SER A 203 10.80 -15.53 7.17
N ARG A 204 11.55 -15.74 8.26
CA ARG A 204 12.38 -16.94 8.44
C ARG A 204 11.59 -18.16 8.91
N ASP A 205 10.42 -17.94 9.50
CA ASP A 205 9.54 -18.96 10.03
C ASP A 205 8.21 -18.94 9.28
N PRO A 206 7.60 -20.10 8.97
CA PRO A 206 6.30 -20.13 8.32
C PRO A 206 5.28 -19.42 9.20
N ILE A 207 4.75 -18.30 8.70
CA ILE A 207 3.77 -17.49 9.41
C ILE A 207 2.49 -18.34 9.58
N PRO A 208 1.97 -18.49 10.82
CA PRO A 208 0.84 -19.38 11.09
C PRO A 208 -0.46 -18.96 10.38
N ASP A 209 -0.58 -17.69 9.97
CA ASP A 209 -1.68 -17.16 9.19
C ASP A 209 -1.14 -16.20 8.10
N PRO A 210 -0.95 -16.66 6.84
CA PRO A 210 -0.49 -15.79 5.77
C PRO A 210 -1.57 -14.76 5.41
N LEU A 211 -1.18 -13.50 5.35
CA LEU A 211 -2.02 -12.37 4.96
C LEU A 211 -2.17 -12.30 3.43
N LEU A 212 -1.20 -12.79 2.66
CA LEU A 212 -1.20 -12.73 1.19
C LEU A 212 -2.46 -13.32 0.55
N PRO A 213 -2.97 -14.51 0.91
CA PRO A 213 -4.24 -15.02 0.37
C PRO A 213 -5.45 -14.14 0.70
N THR A 214 -5.44 -13.50 1.88
CA THR A 214 -6.51 -12.58 2.29
C THR A 214 -6.47 -11.29 1.48
N VAL A 215 -5.26 -10.78 1.22
CA VAL A 215 -5.03 -9.62 0.35
C VAL A 215 -5.38 -9.94 -1.10
N ALA A 216 -5.03 -11.13 -1.61
CA ALA A 216 -5.39 -11.57 -2.95
C ALA A 216 -6.93 -11.58 -3.13
N LYS A 217 -7.66 -12.21 -2.20
CA LYS A 217 -9.14 -12.19 -2.18
C LYS A 217 -9.73 -10.79 -2.08
N PHE A 218 -9.06 -9.90 -1.35
CA PHE A 218 -9.48 -8.51 -1.24
C PHE A 218 -9.32 -7.76 -2.58
N ILE A 219 -8.23 -8.01 -3.31
CA ILE A 219 -7.93 -7.34 -4.58
C ILE A 219 -8.86 -7.84 -5.70
N THR A 220 -9.28 -9.11 -5.69
CA THR A 220 -10.22 -9.67 -6.69
C THR A 220 -11.59 -9.01 -6.71
N GLU A 221 -11.99 -8.31 -5.63
CA GLU A 221 -13.24 -7.53 -5.58
C GLU A 221 -13.20 -6.27 -6.46
N PHE A 222 -12.02 -5.90 -6.98
CA PHE A 222 -11.84 -4.72 -7.82
C PHE A 222 -11.61 -5.11 -9.30
N PRO A 223 -12.17 -4.36 -10.26
CA PRO A 223 -12.11 -4.72 -11.69
C PRO A 223 -10.70 -4.67 -12.29
N LEU A 224 -9.72 -4.09 -11.59
CA LEU A 224 -8.35 -3.91 -12.06
C LEU A 224 -7.38 -4.95 -11.47
N PHE A 225 -7.89 -6.02 -10.86
CA PHE A 225 -7.06 -7.02 -10.16
C PHE A 225 -6.02 -7.67 -11.08
N LEU A 226 -6.42 -8.04 -12.31
CA LEU A 226 -5.53 -8.67 -13.30
C LEU A 226 -4.32 -7.77 -13.61
N GLN A 227 -4.59 -6.48 -13.83
CA GLN A 227 -3.54 -5.49 -14.09
C GLN A 227 -2.61 -5.32 -12.89
N THR A 228 -3.17 -5.19 -11.69
CA THR A 228 -2.41 -5.05 -10.44
C THR A 228 -1.48 -6.23 -10.20
N VAL A 229 -1.97 -7.47 -10.38
CA VAL A 229 -1.17 -8.69 -10.18
C VAL A 229 0.00 -8.76 -11.15
N VAL A 230 -0.22 -8.45 -12.44
CA VAL A 230 0.87 -8.43 -13.43
C VAL A 230 1.91 -7.37 -13.13
N HIS A 231 1.48 -6.15 -12.81
CA HIS A 231 2.41 -5.07 -12.52
C HIS A 231 3.25 -5.38 -11.29
N CYS A 232 2.63 -5.99 -10.27
CA CYS A 232 3.34 -6.52 -9.10
C CYS A 232 4.34 -7.60 -9.53
N ALA A 233 3.89 -8.66 -10.22
CA ALA A 233 4.73 -9.79 -10.62
C ALA A 233 5.94 -9.37 -11.48
N ARG A 234 5.79 -8.36 -12.34
CA ARG A 234 6.89 -7.87 -13.19
C ARG A 234 7.93 -7.05 -12.45
N LYS A 235 7.62 -6.55 -11.26
CA LYS A 235 8.53 -5.80 -10.39
C LYS A 235 9.07 -6.63 -9.23
N THR A 236 8.51 -7.82 -9.00
CA THR A 236 8.98 -8.75 -7.97
C THR A 236 10.04 -9.70 -8.54
N GLU A 237 10.89 -10.19 -7.64
CA GLU A 237 11.91 -11.17 -7.99
C GLU A 237 11.29 -12.50 -8.43
N TYR A 238 11.91 -13.14 -9.45
CA TYR A 238 11.44 -14.41 -10.02
C TYR A 238 11.28 -15.52 -8.96
N ALA A 239 12.13 -15.53 -7.94
CA ALA A 239 12.07 -16.51 -6.85
C ALA A 239 10.72 -16.49 -6.09
N LEU A 240 10.07 -15.32 -6.01
CA LEU A 240 8.83 -15.12 -5.26
C LEU A 240 7.57 -15.45 -6.08
N TRP A 241 7.71 -15.67 -7.39
CA TRP A 241 6.56 -15.86 -8.28
C TRP A 241 5.74 -17.10 -7.93
N ASN A 242 6.40 -18.20 -7.57
CA ASN A 242 5.70 -19.42 -7.14
C ASN A 242 4.82 -19.16 -5.91
N TYR A 243 5.31 -18.35 -4.96
CA TYR A 243 4.57 -18.01 -3.74
C TYR A 243 3.39 -17.06 -4.05
N LEU A 244 3.63 -16.06 -4.90
CA LEU A 244 2.58 -15.13 -5.36
C LEU A 244 1.44 -15.87 -6.08
N PHE A 245 1.77 -16.71 -7.07
CA PHE A 245 0.75 -17.43 -7.85
C PHE A 245 0.09 -18.57 -7.07
N ALA A 246 0.72 -19.09 -6.02
CA ALA A 246 0.04 -19.98 -5.08
C ALA A 246 -1.11 -19.28 -4.33
N ALA A 247 -1.00 -17.98 -4.06
CA ALA A 247 -2.03 -17.20 -3.37
C ALA A 247 -3.07 -16.58 -4.32
N VAL A 248 -2.63 -16.10 -5.49
CA VAL A 248 -3.49 -15.37 -6.45
C VAL A 248 -4.22 -16.31 -7.42
N GLY A 249 -3.60 -17.44 -7.79
CA GLY A 249 -4.11 -18.37 -8.79
C GLY A 249 -3.12 -18.63 -9.92
N ASN A 250 -3.44 -19.59 -10.78
CA ASN A 250 -2.55 -20.02 -11.86
C ASN A 250 -2.43 -18.90 -12.92
N PRO A 251 -1.20 -18.52 -13.35
CA PRO A 251 -1.01 -17.51 -14.37
C PRO A 251 -1.69 -17.83 -15.72
N LYS A 252 -1.92 -19.11 -16.06
CA LYS A 252 -2.68 -19.48 -17.26
C LYS A 252 -4.13 -19.02 -17.18
N ASP A 253 -4.79 -19.30 -16.05
CA ASP A 253 -6.21 -18.98 -15.84
C ASP A 253 -6.40 -17.45 -15.87
N LEU A 254 -5.48 -16.72 -15.24
CA LEU A 254 -5.46 -15.25 -15.26
C LEU A 254 -5.24 -14.69 -16.67
N PHE A 255 -4.41 -15.34 -17.49
CA PHE A 255 -4.20 -14.97 -18.88
C PHE A 255 -5.46 -15.20 -19.72
N GLU A 256 -6.13 -16.34 -19.55
CA GLU A 256 -7.40 -16.64 -20.23
C GLU A 256 -8.50 -15.67 -19.81
N GLU A 257 -8.57 -15.31 -18.53
CA GLU A 257 -9.50 -14.29 -18.04
C GLU A 257 -9.23 -12.92 -18.68
N CYS A 258 -7.96 -12.52 -18.86
CA CYS A 258 -7.62 -11.31 -19.60
C CYS A 258 -8.10 -11.35 -21.06
N LEU A 259 -7.98 -12.50 -21.72
CA LEU A 259 -8.48 -12.68 -23.09
C LEU A 259 -10.00 -12.52 -23.16
N MET A 260 -10.72 -13.11 -22.20
CA MET A 260 -12.18 -12.99 -22.09
C MET A 260 -12.60 -11.54 -21.78
N ALA A 261 -11.88 -10.86 -20.88
CA ALA A 261 -12.07 -9.46 -20.52
C ALA A 261 -11.65 -8.48 -21.63
N GLN A 262 -11.08 -8.98 -22.73
CA GLN A 262 -10.65 -8.19 -23.88
C GLN A 262 -9.43 -7.27 -23.64
N ASP A 263 -8.77 -7.39 -22.49
CA ASP A 263 -7.59 -6.63 -22.09
C ASP A 263 -6.30 -7.26 -22.63
N LEU A 264 -6.13 -7.13 -23.95
CA LEU A 264 -5.02 -7.77 -24.68
C LEU A 264 -3.63 -7.27 -24.25
N ASP A 265 -3.52 -6.04 -23.76
CA ASP A 265 -2.24 -5.44 -23.34
C ASP A 265 -1.76 -6.03 -22.01
N THR A 266 -2.71 -6.30 -21.09
CA THR A 266 -2.45 -7.02 -19.84
C THR A 266 -2.17 -8.50 -20.11
N ALA A 267 -2.91 -9.13 -21.02
CA ALA A 267 -2.65 -10.50 -21.47
C ALA A 267 -1.24 -10.66 -22.04
N ALA A 268 -0.76 -9.68 -22.84
CA ALA A 268 0.62 -9.69 -23.35
C ALA A 268 1.66 -9.60 -22.24
N SER A 269 1.37 -8.87 -21.18
CA SER A 269 2.25 -8.79 -20.02
C SER A 269 2.26 -10.09 -19.20
N TYR A 270 1.12 -10.80 -19.10
CA TYR A 270 1.06 -12.16 -18.56
C TYR A 270 1.86 -13.17 -19.39
N LEU A 271 1.93 -13.03 -20.73
CA LEU A 271 2.76 -13.93 -21.55
C LEU A 271 4.25 -13.86 -21.18
N ILE A 272 4.75 -12.69 -20.78
CA ILE A 272 6.14 -12.55 -20.32
C ILE A 272 6.37 -13.37 -19.04
N ILE A 273 5.37 -13.41 -18.16
CA ILE A 273 5.42 -14.21 -16.92
C ILE A 273 5.35 -15.70 -17.27
N LEU A 274 4.39 -16.10 -18.12
CA LEU A 274 4.21 -17.48 -18.57
C LEU A 274 5.46 -18.02 -19.29
N GLN A 275 6.17 -17.19 -20.05
CA GLN A 275 7.42 -17.58 -20.71
C GLN A 275 8.49 -18.03 -19.71
N ASN A 276 8.57 -17.39 -18.54
CA ASN A 276 9.58 -17.74 -17.53
C ASN A 276 9.12 -18.89 -16.62
N MET A 277 7.82 -19.04 -16.39
CA MET A 277 7.25 -20.06 -15.49
C MET A 277 6.99 -21.40 -16.17
N GLU A 278 6.75 -21.41 -17.49
CA GLU A 278 6.29 -22.60 -18.22
C GLU A 278 7.22 -23.03 -19.34
N VAL A 279 6.94 -24.22 -19.89
CA VAL A 279 7.65 -24.75 -21.05
C VAL A 279 7.40 -23.84 -22.26
N PRO A 280 8.44 -23.49 -23.05
CA PRO A 280 8.33 -22.55 -24.17
C PRO A 280 7.30 -22.96 -25.25
N ALA A 281 7.02 -24.25 -25.40
CA ALA A 281 5.99 -24.75 -26.30
C ALA A 281 4.57 -24.25 -25.93
N VAL A 282 4.25 -24.21 -24.64
CA VAL A 282 2.95 -23.75 -24.14
C VAL A 282 2.84 -22.23 -24.26
N SER A 283 3.92 -21.51 -23.90
CA SER A 283 4.01 -20.06 -24.11
C SER A 283 3.80 -19.67 -25.58
N ARG A 284 4.35 -20.43 -26.54
CA ARG A 284 4.15 -20.22 -27.99
C ARG A 284 2.70 -20.39 -28.42
N GLN A 285 1.98 -21.37 -27.87
CA GLN A 285 0.55 -21.57 -28.16
C GLN A 285 -0.27 -20.38 -27.68
N HIS A 286 -0.07 -19.95 -26.43
CA HIS A 286 -0.77 -18.78 -25.87
C HIS A 286 -0.41 -17.47 -26.60
N ALA A 287 0.85 -17.30 -27.02
CA ALA A 287 1.27 -16.15 -27.82
C ALA A 287 0.61 -16.14 -29.21
N THR A 288 0.42 -17.31 -29.83
CA THR A 288 -0.29 -17.44 -31.11
C THR A 288 -1.79 -17.13 -30.93
N LEU A 289 -2.40 -17.58 -29.84
CA LEU A 289 -3.78 -17.27 -29.49
C LEU A 289 -3.99 -15.76 -29.28
N LEU A 290 -3.10 -15.12 -28.52
CA LEU A 290 -3.14 -13.67 -28.31
C LEU A 290 -2.91 -12.90 -29.62
N PHE A 291 -2.03 -13.41 -30.49
CA PHE A 291 -1.79 -12.81 -31.79
C PHE A 291 -3.04 -12.83 -32.69
N ASN A 292 -3.72 -13.98 -32.77
CA ASN A 292 -4.94 -14.13 -33.57
C ASN A 292 -6.06 -13.23 -33.05
N THR A 293 -6.28 -13.21 -31.73
CA THR A 293 -7.29 -12.33 -31.11
C THR A 293 -6.94 -10.85 -31.27
N ALA A 294 -5.67 -10.47 -31.25
CA ALA A 294 -5.24 -9.10 -31.53
C ALA A 294 -5.46 -8.70 -33.00
N LEU A 295 -5.26 -9.63 -33.94
CA LEU A 295 -5.53 -9.44 -35.36
C LEU A 295 -7.04 -9.22 -35.61
N GLU A 296 -7.89 -10.05 -35.00
CA GLU A 296 -9.35 -9.92 -35.12
C GLU A 296 -9.86 -8.56 -34.63
N LYS A 297 -9.21 -7.98 -33.61
CA LYS A 297 -9.56 -6.65 -33.08
C LYS A 297 -8.84 -5.48 -33.76
N GLY A 298 -7.94 -5.75 -34.71
CA GLY A 298 -7.18 -4.72 -35.41
C GLY A 298 -6.19 -3.93 -34.53
N LYS A 299 -5.71 -4.51 -33.41
CA LYS A 299 -4.66 -3.89 -32.58
C LYS A 299 -3.27 -4.10 -33.19
N TRP A 300 -2.96 -3.38 -34.25
CA TRP A 300 -1.71 -3.55 -35.04
C TRP A 300 -0.42 -3.37 -34.25
N ASP A 301 -0.39 -2.47 -33.28
CA ASP A 301 0.80 -2.26 -32.43
C ASP A 301 1.10 -3.48 -31.57
N LEU A 302 0.06 -4.09 -31.01
CA LEU A 302 0.19 -5.32 -30.24
C LEU A 302 0.63 -6.49 -31.13
N CYS A 303 0.06 -6.61 -32.34
CA CYS A 303 0.49 -7.60 -33.32
C CYS A 303 1.98 -7.45 -33.66
N ARG A 304 2.47 -6.22 -33.82
CA ARG A 304 3.91 -5.96 -34.05
C ARG A 304 4.77 -6.42 -32.88
N HIS A 305 4.35 -6.14 -31.64
CA HIS A 305 5.04 -6.64 -30.45
C HIS A 305 5.04 -8.16 -30.38
N MET A 306 3.90 -8.80 -30.70
CA MET A 306 3.76 -10.25 -30.66
C MET A 306 4.63 -10.95 -31.72
N ILE A 307 4.77 -10.38 -32.92
CA ILE A 307 5.66 -10.94 -33.95
C ILE A 307 7.12 -10.91 -33.48
N ARG A 308 7.56 -9.83 -32.81
CA ARG A 308 8.91 -9.77 -32.23
C ARG A 308 9.09 -10.81 -31.13
N PHE A 309 8.07 -10.95 -30.27
CA PHE A 309 8.05 -11.94 -29.20
C PHE A 309 8.13 -13.39 -29.73
N LEU A 310 7.26 -13.76 -30.69
CA LEU A 310 7.25 -15.08 -31.32
C LEU A 310 8.55 -15.40 -32.07
N LYS A 311 9.16 -14.41 -32.74
CA LYS A 311 10.47 -14.58 -33.38
C LYS A 311 11.57 -14.90 -32.37
N ALA A 312 11.59 -14.19 -31.23
CA ALA A 312 12.58 -14.42 -30.18
C ALA A 312 12.45 -15.82 -29.56
N ILE A 313 11.22 -16.30 -29.34
CA ILE A 313 10.96 -17.65 -28.82
C ILE A 313 11.32 -18.72 -29.86
N GLY A 314 11.04 -18.47 -31.15
CA GLY A 314 11.36 -19.41 -32.23
C GLY A 314 12.85 -19.54 -32.54
N SER A 315 13.64 -18.48 -32.34
CA SER A 315 15.10 -18.53 -32.56
C SER A 315 15.87 -19.26 -31.45
N GLY A 316 15.27 -19.47 -30.27
CA GLY A 316 15.91 -20.14 -29.14
C GLY A 316 16.01 -21.67 -29.27
N GLU A 317 15.36 -22.29 -30.25
CA GLU A 317 15.41 -23.75 -30.49
C GLU A 317 16.56 -24.18 -31.42
N SER A 318 17.37 -23.24 -31.94
CA SER A 318 18.46 -23.52 -32.89
C SER A 318 19.87 -23.35 -32.33
N GLU A 319 20.08 -23.47 -31.01
CA GLU A 319 21.43 -23.69 -30.46
C GLU A 319 21.67 -25.18 -30.24
N THR A 320 21.88 -25.92 -31.34
CA THR A 320 22.72 -27.12 -31.27
C THR A 320 24.15 -26.65 -30.93
N PRO A 321 24.81 -27.19 -29.89
CA PRO A 321 26.19 -26.81 -29.61
C PRO A 321 27.06 -27.13 -30.84
N PRO A 322 28.03 -26.27 -31.19
CA PRO A 322 28.91 -26.55 -32.32
C PRO A 322 29.65 -27.86 -32.03
N THR A 323 29.51 -28.82 -32.95
CA THR A 323 30.29 -30.06 -32.94
C THR A 323 31.77 -29.69 -32.90
N THR A 324 32.44 -30.09 -31.82
CA THR A 324 33.89 -30.06 -31.71
C THR A 324 34.51 -30.79 -32.91
N PRO A 325 35.40 -30.17 -33.68
CA PRO A 325 36.10 -30.90 -34.74
C PRO A 325 37.03 -31.91 -34.08
N THR A 326 36.79 -33.19 -34.37
CA THR A 326 37.72 -34.29 -34.11
C THR A 326 39.08 -33.98 -34.73
N THR A 327 40.09 -33.82 -33.90
CA THR A 327 41.50 -33.81 -34.28
C THR A 327 41.85 -35.18 -34.87
N GLN A 328 42.05 -35.25 -36.19
CA GLN A 328 42.61 -36.42 -36.84
C GLN A 328 44.14 -36.30 -36.89
N VAL A 329 44.76 -37.27 -36.21
CA VAL A 329 46.06 -37.94 -36.42
C VAL A 329 47.30 -37.08 -36.72
#